data_AF-A0A7L4TJS7-F1
#
_entry.id   AF-A0A7L4TJS7-F1
#
_cell.length_a   1.000
_cell.length_b   1.000
_cell.length_c   1.000
_cell.angle_alpha   90.00
_cell.angle_beta   90.00
_cell.angle_gamma   90.00
#
_symmetry.space_group_name_H-M   'P 1'
#
loop_
_entity.id
_entity.type
_entity.pdbx_description
1 polymer ?
#
loop_
_entity_poly.entity_id
_entity_poly.type
_entity_poly.pdbx_seq_one_letter_code
_entity_poly.pdbx_strand_id
1 'polypeptide(L)'
;MEKERKPISFGLAVIPLIIMITAMSFTIVVFEGAPHIPLILGTVVSAFIAWRAGFKWKEVEASIYKGIRLALPAVVIIIIVGVIIGAWIGGGIIATMGYYGLMLISPEVFLMTMTIISAIVALAIGSSWSTMGTI
;
A
#
# COMPACT_ATOMS: atom_id res chain seq x y z
N MET A 1 -34.61 13.10 -5.68
CA MET A 1 -35.04 11.68 -5.69
C MET A 1 -33.79 10.82 -5.57
N GLU A 2 -33.47 10.48 -4.33
CA GLU A 2 -32.36 9.63 -3.94
C GLU A 2 -32.72 8.21 -4.36
N LYS A 3 -32.21 7.78 -5.51
CA LYS A 3 -32.52 6.46 -6.06
C LYS A 3 -31.72 5.44 -5.24
N GLU A 4 -32.39 4.72 -4.35
CA GLU A 4 -31.85 3.58 -3.60
C GLU A 4 -31.01 2.71 -4.53
N ARG A 5 -29.69 2.81 -4.39
CA ARG A 5 -28.73 2.06 -5.21
C ARG A 5 -28.58 0.70 -4.56
N LYS A 6 -28.86 -0.36 -5.32
CA LYS A 6 -28.68 -1.74 -4.86
C LYS A 6 -27.29 -1.86 -4.22
N PRO A 7 -27.20 -2.26 -2.94
CA PRO A 7 -25.90 -2.51 -2.34
C PRO A 7 -25.23 -3.59 -3.19
N ILE A 8 -23.97 -3.34 -3.59
CA ILE A 8 -23.16 -4.38 -4.22
C ILE A 8 -23.15 -5.53 -3.22
N SER A 9 -23.71 -6.68 -3.60
CA SER A 9 -23.70 -7.88 -2.75
C SER A 9 -22.25 -8.20 -2.41
N PHE A 10 -21.99 -8.57 -1.16
CA PHE A 10 -20.64 -8.90 -0.68
C PHE A 10 -19.91 -9.86 -1.62
N GLY A 11 -20.64 -10.82 -2.22
CA GLY A 11 -20.11 -11.74 -3.22
C GLY A 11 -19.58 -11.05 -4.48
N LEU A 12 -20.22 -9.99 -4.98
CA LEU A 12 -19.74 -9.21 -6.13
C LEU A 12 -18.55 -8.31 -5.80
N ALA A 13 -18.42 -7.86 -4.55
CA ALA A 13 -17.27 -7.07 -4.10
C ALA A 13 -16.00 -7.93 -3.90
N VAL A 14 -16.17 -9.20 -3.55
CA VAL A 14 -15.06 -10.16 -3.34
C VAL A 14 -14.45 -10.64 -4.68
N ILE A 15 -15.24 -10.72 -5.76
CA ILE A 15 -14.76 -11.15 -7.08
C ILE A 15 -13.54 -10.36 -7.59
N PRO A 16 -13.56 -9.01 -7.66
CA PRO A 16 -12.40 -8.25 -8.14
C PRO A 16 -11.20 -8.37 -7.20
N LEU A 17 -11.43 -8.53 -5.89
CA LEU A 17 -10.36 -8.76 -4.91
C LEU A 17 -9.67 -10.10 -5.16
N ILE A 18 -10.42 -11.19 -5.31
CA ILE A 18 -9.85 -12.52 -5.58
C ILE A 18 -9.12 -12.51 -6.91
N ILE A 19 -9.71 -11.95 -7.97
CA ILE A 19 -9.07 -11.87 -9.28
C ILE A 19 -7.76 -11.09 -9.18
N MET A 20 -7.75 -9.95 -8.50
CA MET A 20 -6.53 -9.16 -8.28
C MET A 20 -5.46 -9.95 -7.52
N ILE A 21 -5.82 -10.65 -6.44
CA ILE A 21 -4.88 -11.47 -5.66
C ILE A 21 -4.31 -12.60 -6.51
N THR A 22 -5.15 -13.35 -7.22
CA THR A 22 -4.70 -14.45 -8.08
C THR A 22 -3.82 -13.97 -9.24
N ALA A 23 -4.17 -12.84 -9.85
CA ALA A 23 -3.37 -12.23 -10.90
C ALA A 23 -2.02 -11.74 -10.36
N MET A 24 -1.99 -11.11 -9.18
CA MET A 24 -0.75 -10.70 -8.52
C MET A 24 0.13 -11.90 -8.21
N SER A 25 -0.42 -12.95 -7.59
CA SER A 25 0.33 -14.17 -7.28
C SER A 25 0.90 -14.82 -8.54
N PHE A 26 0.14 -14.89 -9.63
CA PHE A 26 0.61 -15.47 -10.88
C PHE A 26 1.69 -14.61 -11.56
N THR A 27 1.51 -13.30 -11.63
CA THR A 27 2.48 -12.38 -12.26
C THR A 27 3.79 -12.31 -11.48
N ILE A 28 3.76 -12.33 -10.15
CA ILE A 28 4.97 -12.28 -9.33
C ILE A 28 5.72 -13.62 -9.39
N VAL A 29 5.01 -14.75 -9.28
CA VAL A 29 5.65 -16.09 -9.20
C VAL A 29 6.14 -16.59 -10.56
N VAL A 30 5.44 -16.29 -11.67
CA VAL A 30 5.76 -16.84 -12.99
C VAL A 30 6.53 -15.84 -13.87
N PHE A 31 6.16 -14.56 -13.82
CA PHE A 31 6.70 -13.54 -14.72
C PHE A 31 7.72 -12.61 -14.04
N GLU A 32 7.93 -12.73 -12.71
CA GLU A 32 8.70 -11.78 -11.89
C GLU A 32 8.37 -10.30 -12.23
N GLY A 33 7.12 -10.08 -12.64
CA GLY A 33 6.68 -8.84 -13.26
C GLY A 33 6.21 -7.82 -12.22
N ALA A 34 6.22 -6.54 -12.60
CA ALA A 34 5.73 -5.49 -11.73
C ALA A 34 4.21 -5.65 -11.42
N PRO A 35 3.76 -5.34 -10.19
CA PRO A 35 2.37 -5.51 -9.76
C PRO A 35 1.38 -4.55 -10.44
N HIS A 36 1.85 -3.61 -11.26
CA HIS A 36 1.02 -2.65 -11.98
C HIS A 36 -0.02 -3.31 -12.89
N ILE A 37 0.36 -4.39 -13.59
CA ILE A 37 -0.53 -5.07 -14.54
C ILE A 37 -1.72 -5.74 -13.81
N PRO A 38 -1.51 -6.56 -12.77
CA PRO A 38 -2.60 -7.09 -11.94
C PRO A 38 -3.52 -6.03 -11.32
N LEU A 39 -2.97 -4.89 -10.88
CA LEU A 39 -3.75 -3.80 -10.27
C LEU A 39 -4.68 -3.13 -11.29
N ILE A 40 -4.18 -2.88 -12.50
CA ILE A 40 -5.01 -2.35 -13.60
C ILE A 40 -6.12 -3.34 -13.93
N LEU A 41 -5.80 -4.63 -14.02
CA LEU A 41 -6.77 -5.68 -14.34
C LEU A 41 -7.86 -5.78 -13.27
N GLY A 42 -7.50 -5.75 -11.98
CA GLY A 42 -8.46 -5.68 -10.88
C GLY A 42 -9.36 -4.44 -10.93
N THR A 43 -8.80 -3.29 -11.31
CA THR A 43 -9.55 -2.03 -11.48
C THR A 43 -10.54 -2.11 -12.63
N VAL A 44 -10.14 -2.67 -13.77
CA VAL A 44 -11.01 -2.88 -14.95
C VAL A 44 -12.17 -3.83 -14.60
N VAL A 45 -11.88 -4.94 -13.92
CA VAL A 45 -12.89 -5.89 -13.48
C VAL A 45 -13.87 -5.24 -12.49
N SER A 46 -13.36 -4.45 -11.54
CA SER A 46 -14.19 -3.70 -10.60
C SER A 46 -15.09 -2.67 -11.31
N ALA A 47 -14.55 -1.94 -12.28
CA ALA A 47 -15.32 -0.98 -13.10
C ALA A 47 -16.40 -1.68 -13.93
N PHE A 48 -16.10 -2.86 -14.49
CA PHE A 48 -17.07 -3.67 -15.24
C PHE A 48 -18.21 -4.19 -14.35
N ILE A 49 -17.89 -4.62 -13.13
CA ILE A 49 -18.89 -5.04 -12.13
C ILE A 49 -19.77 -3.86 -11.71
N ALA A 50 -19.18 -2.68 -11.48
CA ALA A 50 -19.92 -1.47 -11.15
C ALA A 50 -20.88 -1.06 -12.29
N TRP A 51 -20.43 -1.15 -13.53
CA TRP A 51 -21.28 -0.90 -14.69
C TRP A 51 -22.44 -1.90 -14.78
N ARG A 52 -22.17 -3.20 -14.58
CA ARG A 52 -23.21 -4.26 -14.56
C ARG A 52 -24.18 -4.13 -13.39
N ALA A 53 -23.75 -3.57 -12.26
CA ALA A 53 -24.59 -3.27 -11.11
C ALA A 53 -25.51 -2.05 -11.31
N GLY A 54 -25.40 -1.36 -12.45
CA GLY A 54 -26.28 -0.24 -12.83
C GLY A 54 -25.77 1.13 -12.41
N PHE A 55 -24.51 1.26 -11.99
CA PHE A 55 -23.90 2.56 -11.73
C PHE A 55 -23.66 3.31 -13.03
N LYS A 56 -23.91 4.63 -13.01
CA LYS A 56 -23.61 5.49 -14.16
C LYS A 56 -22.10 5.66 -14.27
N TRP A 57 -21.58 5.73 -15.50
CA TRP A 57 -20.14 5.95 -15.74
C TRP A 57 -19.57 7.16 -14.98
N LYS A 58 -20.30 8.27 -14.92
CA LYS A 58 -19.92 9.46 -14.14
C LYS A 58 -19.69 9.18 -12.64
N GLU A 59 -20.40 8.23 -12.06
CA GLU A 59 -20.28 7.88 -10.64
C GLU A 59 -19.05 6.99 -10.39
N VAL A 60 -18.76 6.09 -11.33
CA VAL A 60 -17.53 5.29 -11.33
C VAL A 60 -16.31 6.21 -11.46
N GLU A 61 -16.35 7.14 -12.41
CA GLU A 61 -15.29 8.14 -12.60
C GLU A 61 -15.10 9.02 -11.35
N ALA A 62 -16.18 9.54 -10.77
CA ALA A 62 -16.10 10.32 -9.53
C ALA A 62 -15.50 9.52 -8.36
N SER A 63 -15.79 8.22 -8.29
CA SER A 63 -15.23 7.31 -7.28
C SER A 63 -13.73 7.09 -7.48
N ILE A 64 -13.27 6.96 -8.73
CA ILE A 64 -11.85 6.88 -9.08
C ILE A 64 -11.11 8.16 -8.65
N TYR A 65 -11.65 9.35 -9.00
CA TYR A 65 -11.05 10.61 -8.56
C TYR A 65 -11.00 10.76 -7.05
N LYS A 66 -12.03 10.32 -6.33
CA LYS A 66 -12.03 10.30 -4.87
C LYS A 66 -10.92 9.39 -4.33
N GLY A 67 -10.73 8.20 -4.92
CA GLY A 67 -9.64 7.28 -4.57
C GLY A 67 -8.26 7.92 -4.76
N ILE A 68 -8.03 8.58 -5.90
CA ILE A 68 -6.77 9.29 -6.17
C ILE A 68 -6.54 10.40 -5.13
N ARG A 69 -7.58 11.19 -4.83
CA ARG A 69 -7.48 12.27 -3.82
C ARG A 69 -7.15 11.76 -2.42
N LEU A 70 -7.62 10.57 -2.06
CA LEU A 70 -7.28 9.94 -0.78
C LEU A 70 -5.84 9.43 -0.75
N ALA A 71 -5.28 9.00 -1.89
CA ALA A 71 -3.91 8.50 -1.99
C ALA A 71 -2.85 9.63 -2.09
N LEU A 72 -3.22 10.80 -2.61
CA LEU A 72 -2.30 11.93 -2.82
C LEU A 72 -1.48 12.32 -1.56
N PRO A 73 -2.08 12.48 -0.36
CA PRO A 73 -1.32 12.82 0.84
C PRO A 73 -0.24 11.77 1.18
N ALA A 74 -0.55 10.49 1.02
CA ALA A 74 0.39 9.40 1.31
C ALA A 74 1.60 9.43 0.35
N VAL A 75 1.36 9.71 -0.94
CA VAL A 75 2.44 9.84 -1.93
C VAL A 75 3.38 10.98 -1.58
N VAL A 76 2.84 12.14 -1.17
CA VAL A 76 3.65 13.29 -0.74
C VAL A 76 4.50 12.95 0.48
N ILE A 77 3.94 12.24 1.47
CA ILE A 77 4.69 11.79 2.65
C ILE A 77 5.86 10.89 2.24
N ILE A 78 5.61 9.88 1.39
CA ILE A 78 6.66 8.94 0.93
C ILE A 78 7.79 9.68 0.21
N ILE A 79 7.47 10.69 -0.62
CA ILE A 79 8.48 11.50 -1.31
C ILE A 79 9.35 12.26 -0.30
N ILE A 80 8.76 12.92 0.68
CA ILE A 80 9.49 13.69 1.70
C ILE A 80 10.39 12.76 2.53
N VAL A 81 9.87 11.60 2.95
CA VAL A 81 10.64 10.59 3.69
C VAL A 81 11.83 10.11 2.87
N GLY A 82 11.64 9.85 1.56
CA GLY A 82 12.73 9.46 0.66
C GLY A 82 13.84 10.51 0.57
N VAL A 83 13.49 11.80 0.50
CA VAL A 83 14.46 12.90 0.50
C VAL A 83 15.24 12.96 1.82
N ILE A 84 14.56 12.78 2.96
CA ILE A 84 15.19 12.78 4.28
C ILE A 84 16.20 11.63 4.41
N ILE A 85 15.79 10.41 4.02
CA ILE A 85 16.67 9.24 4.06
C ILE A 85 17.88 9.46 3.16
N GLY A 86 17.68 9.95 1.93
CA GLY A 86 18.78 10.27 1.03
C GLY A 86 19.78 11.26 1.62
N ALA A 87 19.28 12.31 2.29
CA ALA A 87 20.12 13.28 2.99
C ALA A 87 20.89 12.65 4.17
N TRP A 88 20.27 11.74 4.92
CA TRP A 88 20.90 11.05 6.05
C TRP A 88 21.95 10.04 5.63
N ILE A 89 21.74 9.34 4.51
CA ILE A 89 22.74 8.44 3.92
C ILE A 89 23.95 9.29 3.51
N GLY A 90 23.73 10.39 2.80
CA GLY A 90 24.81 11.31 2.38
C GLY A 90 25.55 11.97 3.55
N GLY A 91 24.85 12.24 4.66
CA GLY A 91 25.42 12.81 5.89
C GLY A 91 26.05 11.79 6.84
N GLY A 92 26.03 10.49 6.52
CA GLY A 92 26.55 9.43 7.40
C GLY A 92 25.76 9.23 8.70
N ILE A 93 24.57 9.83 8.83
CA ILE A 93 23.71 9.75 10.02
C ILE A 93 23.20 8.31 10.19
N ILE A 94 22.75 7.67 9.12
CA ILE A 94 22.27 6.28 9.17
C ILE A 94 23.41 5.31 9.55
N ALA A 95 24.61 5.51 9.01
CA ALA A 95 25.77 4.68 9.33
C ALA A 95 26.21 4.83 10.81
N THR A 96 26.22 6.06 11.31
CA THR A 96 26.56 6.33 12.72
C THR A 96 25.49 5.79 13.67
N MET A 97 24.20 5.93 13.35
CA MET A 97 23.11 5.32 14.13
C MET A 97 23.23 3.79 14.16
N GLY A 98 23.59 3.14 13.05
CA GLY A 98 23.82 1.70 13.02
C GLY A 98 24.99 1.26 13.90
N TYR A 99 26.12 1.98 13.84
CA TYR A 99 27.30 1.69 14.65
C TYR A 99 27.01 1.80 16.15
N TYR A 100 26.38 2.90 16.60
CA TYR A 100 26.00 3.05 18.00
C TYR A 100 24.87 2.10 18.42
N GLY A 101 23.95 1.77 17.51
CA GLY A 101 22.89 0.80 17.75
C GLY A 101 23.41 -0.60 18.08
N LEU A 102 24.45 -1.06 17.37
CA LEU A 102 25.12 -2.34 17.64
C LEU A 102 25.96 -2.33 18.92
N MET A 103 26.41 -1.17 19.40
CA MET A 103 27.06 -1.07 20.71
C MET A 103 26.06 -1.11 21.87
N LEU A 104 24.82 -0.64 21.65
CA LEU A 104 23.76 -0.63 22.66
C LEU A 104 22.97 -1.93 22.75
N ILE A 105 22.83 -2.66 21.63
CA ILE A 105 21.98 -3.85 21.52
C ILE A 105 22.86 -5.07 21.21
N SER A 106 22.72 -6.15 21.99
CA SER A 106 23.42 -7.41 21.67
C SER A 106 22.88 -7.99 20.34
N PRO A 107 23.76 -8.51 19.46
CA PRO A 107 23.35 -9.05 18.17
C PRO A 107 22.28 -10.16 18.26
N GLU A 108 22.22 -10.89 19.37
CA GLU A 108 21.29 -12.01 19.59
C GLU A 108 19.84 -11.56 19.76
N VAL A 109 19.58 -10.36 20.30
CA VAL A 109 18.22 -9.84 20.54
C VAL A 109 17.79 -8.77 19.53
N PHE A 110 18.67 -8.43 18.59
CA PHE A 110 18.46 -7.36 17.61
C PHE A 110 17.17 -7.57 16.80
N LEU A 111 17.01 -8.75 16.18
CA LEU A 111 15.86 -9.03 15.32
C LEU A 111 14.53 -9.01 16.08
N MET A 112 14.50 -9.56 17.30
CA MET A 112 13.29 -9.55 18.15
C MET A 112 12.89 -8.12 18.51
N THR A 113 13.86 -7.30 18.91
CA THR A 113 13.64 -5.90 19.30
C THR A 113 13.16 -5.07 18.12
N MET A 114 13.77 -5.23 16.94
CA MET A 114 13.36 -4.55 15.71
C MET A 114 11.95 -4.97 15.26
N THR A 115 11.58 -6.24 15.44
CA THR A 115 10.23 -6.71 15.11
C THR A 115 9.18 -6.08 16.04
N ILE A 116 9.46 -5.95 17.33
CA ILE A 116 8.55 -5.31 18.29
C ILE A 116 8.42 -3.81 18.00
N ILE A 117 9.54 -3.13 17.76
CA ILE A 117 9.53 -1.69 17.45
C ILE A 117 8.78 -1.44 16.13
N SER A 118 9.05 -2.22 15.08
CA SER A 118 8.35 -2.08 13.81
C SER A 118 6.85 -2.38 13.93
N ALA A 119 6.45 -3.35 14.75
CA ALA A 119 5.04 -3.62 15.03
C ALA A 119 4.36 -2.42 15.72
N ILE A 120 4.99 -1.82 16.74
CA ILE A 120 4.46 -0.65 17.45
C ILE A 120 4.34 0.54 16.49
N VAL A 121 5.38 0.80 15.69
CA VAL A 121 5.40 1.92 14.74
C VAL A 121 4.40 1.70 13.60
N ALA A 122 4.25 0.46 13.11
CA ALA A 122 3.26 0.13 12.08
C ALA A 122 1.82 0.34 12.58
N LEU A 123 1.54 0.04 13.85
CA LEU A 123 0.24 0.34 14.46
C LEU A 123 0.00 1.85 14.61
N ALA A 124 1.04 2.62 14.93
CA ALA A 124 0.95 4.07 15.09
C ALA A 124 0.79 4.82 13.75
N ILE A 125 1.51 4.41 12.71
CA ILE A 125 1.49 5.05 11.37
C ILE A 125 0.36 4.48 10.50
N GLY A 126 -0.13 3.27 10.81
CA GLY A 126 -1.28 2.65 10.15
C GLY A 126 -1.00 2.04 8.77
N SER A 127 0.25 2.01 8.32
CA SER A 127 0.65 1.51 6.99
C SER A 127 2.04 0.84 7.04
N SER A 128 2.11 -0.43 6.61
CA SER A 128 3.35 -1.20 6.57
C SER A 128 4.39 -0.63 5.59
N TRP A 129 3.93 0.00 4.49
CA TRP A 129 4.80 0.62 3.49
C TRP A 129 5.49 1.87 4.01
N SER A 130 4.81 2.65 4.85
CA SER A 130 5.40 3.83 5.48
C SER A 130 6.39 3.45 6.57
N THR A 131 6.12 2.39 7.34
CA THR A 131 7.04 1.88 8.38
C THR A 131 8.33 1.32 7.79
N MET A 132 8.26 0.58 6.68
CA MET A 132 9.43 0.03 5.99
C MET A 132 10.38 1.11 5.47
N GLY A 133 9.86 2.30 5.12
CA GLY A 133 10.71 3.41 4.70
C GLY A 133 11.54 4.01 5.83
N THR A 134 11.05 3.95 7.07
CA THR A 134 11.62 4.71 8.21
C THR A 134 12.52 3.92 9.14
N ILE A 135 12.40 2.58 9.15
CA ILE A 135 13.12 1.66 10.06
C ILE A 135 14.03 0.78 9.23
#